data_AF-A0A0F9P707-F1
#
_entry.id   AF-A0A0F9P707-F1
#
_cell.length_a   1.000
_cell.length_b   1.000
_cell.length_c   1.000
_cell.angle_alpha   90.00
_cell.angle_beta   90.00
_cell.angle_gamma   90.00
#
_symmetry.space_group_name_H-M   'P 1'
#
loop_
_entity.id
_entity.type
_entity.pdbx_description
1 polymer ?
#
loop_
_entity_poly.entity_id
_entity_poly.type
_entity_poly.pdbx_seq_one_letter_code
_entity_poly.pdbx_strand_id
1 'polypeptide(L)'
;MHVNEIGALAEIKVAARLMEQGYIVSKPVFGDARYDLLADNGSIHRVQCKNGRLRNGVVKFKTRSHCAFTGADSPYTSDEIEFFGVYCPELETVYLVPVGDVPQDKGHLRVEPTKNGQVKGITLAASYLL
;
A
#
# COMPACT_ATOMS: atom_id res chain seq x y z
N MET A 1 8.21 -18.40 3.07
CA MET A 1 8.22 -17.13 3.82
C MET A 1 6.92 -17.05 4.62
N HIS A 2 7.03 -16.86 5.93
CA HIS A 2 5.89 -16.72 6.84
C HIS A 2 5.16 -15.38 6.57
N VAL A 3 3.88 -15.27 6.94
CA VAL A 3 3.08 -14.06 6.62
C VAL A 3 3.69 -12.77 7.17
N ASN A 4 4.28 -12.82 8.37
CA ASN A 4 4.95 -11.68 8.99
C ASN A 4 6.23 -11.27 8.26
N GLU A 5 6.98 -12.23 7.72
CA GLU A 5 8.19 -11.97 6.93
C GLU A 5 7.85 -11.29 5.60
N ILE A 6 6.73 -11.68 4.98
CA ILE A 6 6.22 -11.02 3.76
C ILE A 6 5.85 -9.56 4.05
N GLY A 7 5.20 -9.30 5.19
CA GLY A 7 4.86 -7.95 5.64
C GLY A 7 6.12 -7.10 5.85
N ALA A 8 7.06 -7.60 6.64
CA ALA A 8 8.32 -6.91 6.91
C ALA A 8 9.13 -6.64 5.63
N LEU A 9 9.16 -7.57 4.68
CA LEU A 9 9.82 -7.36 3.39
C LEU A 9 9.13 -6.25 2.59
N ALA A 10 7.79 -6.23 2.56
CA ALA A 10 7.05 -5.17 1.88
C ALA A 10 7.32 -3.80 2.51
N GLU A 11 7.34 -3.69 3.85
CA GLU A 11 7.70 -2.45 4.56
C GLU A 11 9.09 -1.96 4.17
N ILE A 12 10.10 -2.84 4.16
CA ILE A 12 11.47 -2.49 3.78
C ILE A 12 11.53 -2.02 2.32
N LYS A 13 10.83 -2.70 1.40
CA LYS A 13 10.82 -2.32 -0.02
C LYS A 13 10.14 -0.98 -0.24
N VAL A 14 9.04 -0.70 0.46
CA VAL A 14 8.38 0.61 0.42
C VAL A 14 9.28 1.70 0.98
N ALA A 15 9.90 1.47 2.14
CA ALA A 15 10.84 2.41 2.75
C ALA A 15 12.01 2.72 1.81
N ALA A 16 12.64 1.70 1.24
CA ALA A 16 13.74 1.87 0.28
C ALA A 16 13.31 2.72 -0.93
N ARG A 17 12.14 2.44 -1.51
CA ARG A 17 11.65 3.20 -2.65
C ARG A 17 11.33 4.66 -2.31
N LEU A 18 10.73 4.91 -1.14
CA LEU A 18 10.50 6.28 -0.65
C LEU A 18 11.82 7.03 -0.49
N MET A 19 12.86 6.40 0.07
CA MET A 19 14.18 7.00 0.21
C MET A 19 14.84 7.29 -1.14
N GLU A 20 14.70 6.41 -2.13
CA GLU A 20 15.16 6.66 -3.51
C GLU A 20 14.49 7.89 -4.13
N GLN A 21 13.24 8.19 -3.75
CA GLN A 21 12.50 9.39 -4.17
C GLN A 21 12.79 10.62 -3.30
N GLY A 22 13.75 10.55 -2.38
CA GLY A 22 14.20 11.68 -1.57
C GLY A 22 13.39 11.92 -0.29
N TYR A 23 12.51 11.00 0.11
CA TYR A 23 11.79 11.09 1.38
C TYR A 23 12.71 10.69 2.54
N ILE A 24 12.56 11.38 3.68
CA ILE A 24 13.06 10.89 4.97
C ILE A 24 12.03 9.90 5.50
N VAL A 25 12.48 8.69 5.85
CA VAL A 25 11.59 7.62 6.33
C VAL A 25 11.84 7.33 7.81
N SER A 26 10.77 7.33 8.60
CA SER A 26 10.77 6.97 10.02
C SER A 26 9.74 5.87 10.29
N LYS A 27 9.88 5.14 11.41
CA LYS A 27 8.91 4.11 11.82
C LYS A 27 8.59 4.17 13.32
N PRO A 28 7.38 3.78 13.76
CA PRO A 28 7.05 3.64 15.17
C PRO A 28 7.98 2.65 15.88
N VAL A 29 8.32 2.95 17.14
CA VAL A 29 9.18 2.09 17.97
C VAL A 29 8.40 0.90 18.55
N PHE A 30 7.08 1.06 18.75
CA PHE A 30 6.20 0.05 19.35
C PHE A 30 4.99 -0.27 18.45
N GLY A 31 4.59 -1.54 18.42
CA GLY A 31 3.83 -2.17 17.33
C GLY A 31 2.31 -2.19 17.46
N ASP A 32 1.67 -1.03 17.58
CA ASP A 32 0.20 -0.92 17.46
C ASP A 32 -0.24 0.37 16.73
N ALA A 33 0.67 0.98 15.97
CA ALA A 33 0.33 2.12 15.13
C ALA A 33 -0.53 1.66 13.94
N ARG A 34 -1.43 2.54 13.50
CA ARG A 34 -2.26 2.34 12.29
C ARG A 34 -1.47 2.53 10.99
N TYR A 35 -0.20 2.88 11.07
CA TYR A 35 0.72 3.05 9.95
C TYR A 35 2.05 2.37 10.27
N ASP A 36 2.80 1.99 9.24
CA ASP A 36 4.10 1.33 9.41
C ASP A 36 5.24 2.34 9.27
N LEU A 37 5.08 3.34 8.39
CA LEU A 37 6.10 4.34 8.07
C LEU A 37 5.54 5.76 8.13
N LEU A 38 6.42 6.71 8.47
CA LEU A 38 6.26 8.12 8.17
C LEU A 38 7.18 8.46 7.01
N ALA A 39 6.64 9.08 5.96
CA ALA A 39 7.38 9.59 4.82
C ALA A 39 7.35 11.13 4.86
N ASP A 40 8.52 11.75 4.90
CA ASP A 40 8.67 13.21 5.01
C ASP A 40 9.40 13.77 3.78
N ASN A 41 8.74 14.69 3.07
CA ASN A 41 9.27 15.47 1.94
C ASN A 41 9.19 17.00 2.18
N GLY A 42 9.14 17.42 3.45
CA GLY A 42 8.72 18.74 3.89
C GLY A 42 7.27 18.76 4.43
N SER A 43 6.51 17.70 4.18
CA SER A 43 5.27 17.35 4.85
C SER A 43 5.31 15.88 5.27
N ILE A 44 4.79 15.59 6.47
CA ILE A 44 4.79 14.24 7.02
C ILE A 44 3.52 13.50 6.59
N HIS A 45 3.71 12.31 6.02
CA HIS A 45 2.64 11.43 5.58
C HIS A 45 2.73 10.07 6.28
N ARG A 46 1.62 9.58 6.82
CA ARG A 46 1.49 8.24 7.40
C ARG A 46 1.20 7.24 6.31
N VAL A 47 2.06 6.23 6.21
CA VAL A 47 2.01 5.20 5.17
C VAL A 47 1.81 3.84 5.82
N GLN A 48 0.71 3.18 5.46
CA GLN A 48 0.53 1.76 5.76
C GLN A 48 1.06 0.93 4.58
N CYS A 49 2.01 0.05 4.86
CA CYS A 49 2.58 -0.84 3.87
C CYS A 49 1.68 -2.07 3.66
N LYS A 50 1.58 -2.51 2.40
CA LYS A 50 0.83 -3.70 2.00
C LYS A 50 1.62 -4.48 0.95
N ASN A 51 1.60 -5.81 1.09
CA ASN A 51 2.05 -6.68 0.02
C ASN A 51 0.93 -6.86 -1.01
N GLY A 52 1.11 -6.29 -2.20
CA GLY A 52 0.28 -6.51 -3.38
C GLY A 52 0.50 -7.88 -4.02
N ARG A 53 -0.48 -8.33 -4.80
CA ARG A 53 -0.39 -9.54 -5.64
C ARG A 53 -0.90 -9.25 -7.03
N LEU A 54 -0.11 -9.59 -8.05
CA LEU A 54 -0.51 -9.44 -9.44
C LEU A 54 -1.41 -10.60 -9.88
N ARG A 55 -2.64 -10.30 -10.31
CA ARG A 55 -3.56 -11.28 -10.92
C ARG A 55 -4.35 -10.65 -12.06
N ASN A 56 -4.27 -11.24 -13.25
CA ASN A 56 -5.01 -10.81 -14.44
C ASN A 56 -4.79 -9.31 -14.76
N GLY A 57 -3.53 -8.87 -14.75
CA GLY A 57 -3.17 -7.47 -15.02
C GLY A 57 -3.57 -6.47 -13.92
N VAL A 58 -3.93 -6.94 -12.73
CA VAL A 58 -4.32 -6.10 -11.57
C VAL A 58 -3.49 -6.45 -10.35
N VAL A 59 -2.86 -5.44 -9.74
CA VAL A 59 -2.28 -5.54 -8.41
C VAL A 59 -3.39 -5.41 -7.38
N LYS A 60 -3.59 -6.45 -6.58
CA LYS A 60 -4.61 -6.50 -5.53
C LYS A 60 -3.97 -6.43 -4.15
N PHE A 61 -4.55 -5.65 -3.25
CA PHE A 61 -4.10 -5.54 -1.86
C PHE A 61 -5.28 -5.30 -0.91
N LYS A 62 -5.09 -5.59 0.38
CA LYS A 62 -6.10 -5.35 1.43
C LYS A 62 -6.00 -3.92 1.93
N THR A 63 -7.14 -3.25 2.06
CA THR A 63 -7.30 -1.90 2.64
C THR A 63 -7.87 -1.97 4.06
N ARG A 64 -7.69 -3.12 4.72
CA ARG A 64 -8.15 -3.41 6.07
C ARG A 64 -6.99 -3.89 6.93
N SER A 65 -7.04 -3.55 8.21
CA SER A 65 -6.22 -4.16 9.26
C SER A 65 -6.96 -5.34 9.86
N HIS A 66 -6.22 -6.39 10.21
CA HIS A 66 -6.75 -7.58 10.86
C HIS A 66 -6.14 -7.68 12.26
N CYS A 67 -6.99 -7.65 13.30
CA CYS A 67 -6.55 -7.84 14.66
C CYS A 67 -6.52 -9.34 15.00
N ALA A 68 -5.33 -9.90 15.24
CA ALA A 68 -5.19 -11.33 15.55
C ALA A 68 -5.84 -11.73 16.89
N PHE A 69 -5.94 -10.80 17.85
CA PHE A 69 -6.51 -11.07 19.16
C PHE A 69 -8.05 -11.16 19.14
N THR A 70 -8.71 -10.27 18.39
CA THR A 70 -10.17 -10.20 18.32
C THR A 70 -10.75 -10.90 17.08
N GLY A 71 -9.92 -11.19 16.08
CA GLY A 71 -10.34 -11.68 14.76
C GLY A 71 -11.10 -10.63 13.93
N ALA A 72 -11.13 -9.38 14.37
CA ALA A 72 -11.87 -8.31 13.71
C ALA A 72 -11.05 -7.67 12.58
N ASP A 73 -11.73 -7.39 11.46
CA ASP A 73 -11.20 -6.59 10.37
C ASP A 73 -11.74 -5.16 10.44
N SER A 74 -10.84 -4.17 10.46
CA SER A 74 -11.20 -2.75 10.46
C SER A 74 -10.64 -2.06 9.21
N PRO A 75 -11.43 -1.24 8.49
CA PRO A 75 -10.91 -0.44 7.39
C PRO A 75 -9.94 0.62 7.91
N TYR A 76 -9.05 1.09 7.03
CA TYR A 76 -8.29 2.31 7.29
C TYR A 76 -9.10 3.53 6.87
N THR A 77 -8.93 4.63 7.61
CA THR A 77 -9.55 5.92 7.29
C THR A 77 -8.48 6.98 6.97
N SER A 78 -8.91 8.09 6.37
CA SER A 78 -8.06 9.26 6.10
C SER A 78 -7.51 9.93 7.36
N ASP A 79 -8.17 9.73 8.50
CA ASP A 79 -7.68 10.27 9.77
C ASP A 79 -6.54 9.44 10.35
N GLU A 80 -6.40 8.18 9.90
CA GLU A 80 -5.40 7.23 10.39
C GLU A 80 -4.15 7.21 9.51
N ILE A 81 -4.34 7.20 8.18
CA ILE A 81 -3.27 7.13 7.19
C ILE A 81 -3.61 8.02 5.99
N GLU A 82 -2.59 8.61 5.37
CA GLU A 82 -2.74 9.32 4.11
C GLU A 82 -2.59 8.37 2.91
N PHE A 83 -1.67 7.40 3.00
CA PHE A 83 -1.34 6.53 1.88
C PHE A 83 -1.19 5.05 2.24
N PHE A 84 -1.45 4.20 1.25
CA PHE A 84 -0.97 2.84 1.19
C PHE A 84 0.33 2.77 0.38
N GLY A 85 1.39 2.22 0.97
CA GLY A 85 2.60 1.82 0.27
C GLY A 85 2.49 0.36 -0.17
N VAL A 86 2.23 0.10 -1.45
CA VAL A 86 1.94 -1.24 -1.95
C VAL A 86 3.13 -1.78 -2.73
N TYR A 87 3.84 -2.76 -2.15
CA TYR A 87 4.88 -3.49 -2.87
C TYR A 87 4.28 -4.69 -3.61
N CYS A 88 4.51 -4.81 -4.91
CA CYS A 88 4.12 -5.96 -5.72
C CYS A 88 5.37 -6.77 -6.11
N PRO A 89 5.64 -7.93 -5.48
CA PRO A 89 6.83 -8.73 -5.77
C PRO A 89 6.91 -9.19 -7.23
N GLU A 90 5.78 -9.51 -7.86
CA GLU A 90 5.76 -10.00 -9.24
C GLU A 90 6.19 -8.94 -10.29
N LEU A 91 6.11 -7.66 -9.93
CA LEU A 91 6.54 -6.53 -10.77
C LEU A 91 7.77 -5.82 -10.20
N GLU A 92 8.26 -6.26 -9.04
CA GLU A 92 9.29 -5.58 -8.24
C GLU A 92 9.05 -4.07 -8.07
N THR A 93 7.78 -3.68 -7.97
CA THR A 93 7.35 -2.28 -8.04
C THR A 93 6.63 -1.87 -6.75
N VAL A 94 6.79 -0.60 -6.35
CA VAL A 94 6.06 0.02 -5.24
C VAL A 94 5.11 1.08 -5.77
N TYR A 95 3.90 1.11 -5.22
CA TYR A 95 2.89 2.13 -5.49
C TYR A 95 2.56 2.91 -4.22
N LEU A 96 2.39 4.23 -4.31
CA LEU A 96 1.90 5.08 -3.23
C LEU A 96 0.49 5.54 -3.54
N VAL A 97 -0.49 4.92 -2.89
CA VAL A 97 -1.90 5.09 -3.22
C VAL A 97 -2.59 5.90 -2.12
N PRO A 98 -3.19 7.06 -2.41
CA PRO A 98 -4.01 7.79 -1.44
C PRO A 98 -5.14 6.90 -0.91
N VAL A 99 -5.39 6.94 0.40
CA VAL A 99 -6.43 6.11 1.03
C VAL A 99 -7.82 6.36 0.44
N GLY A 100 -8.11 7.59 -0.01
CA GLY A 100 -9.39 7.98 -0.61
C GLY A 100 -9.60 7.46 -2.04
N ASP A 101 -8.54 7.03 -2.72
CA ASP A 101 -8.61 6.60 -4.13
C ASP A 101 -8.96 5.12 -4.29
N VAL A 102 -9.10 4.39 -3.17
CA VAL A 102 -9.44 2.97 -3.13
C VAL A 102 -10.60 2.69 -2.18
N PRO A 103 -11.46 1.69 -2.49
CA PRO A 103 -12.51 1.27 -1.57
C PRO A 103 -11.95 0.70 -0.27
N GLN A 104 -12.73 0.79 0.81
CA GLN A 104 -12.34 0.32 2.15
C GLN A 104 -12.28 -1.22 2.31
N ASP A 105 -12.74 -2.01 1.33
CA ASP A 105 -12.61 -3.47 1.36
C ASP A 105 -11.29 -3.96 0.74
N LYS A 106 -11.04 -3.60 -0.53
CA LYS A 106 -9.89 -4.06 -1.32
C LYS A 106 -9.44 -2.99 -2.31
N GLY A 107 -8.13 -2.85 -2.44
CA GLY A 107 -7.50 -2.01 -3.46
C GLY A 107 -7.18 -2.80 -4.72
N HIS A 108 -7.43 -2.20 -5.88
CA HIS A 108 -7.17 -2.77 -7.20
C HIS A 108 -6.46 -1.74 -8.08
N LEU A 109 -5.20 -1.99 -8.45
CA LEU A 109 -4.45 -1.16 -9.38
C LEU A 109 -4.26 -1.89 -10.70
N ARG A 110 -4.80 -1.34 -11.78
CA ARG A 110 -4.73 -1.94 -13.11
C ARG A 110 -3.40 -1.58 -13.78
N VAL A 111 -2.65 -2.60 -14.20
CA VAL A 111 -1.36 -2.46 -14.88
C VAL A 111 -1.53 -2.64 -16.39
N GLU A 112 -2.38 -3.59 -16.81
CA GLU A 112 -2.64 -3.89 -18.22
C GLU A 112 -3.95 -3.24 -18.70
N PRO A 113 -4.11 -2.92 -19.99
CA PRO A 113 -5.40 -2.51 -20.54
C PRO A 113 -6.51 -3.55 -20.26
N THR A 114 -7.73 -3.07 -20.09
CA THR A 114 -8.88 -3.98 -19.93
C THR A 114 -9.19 -4.69 -21.24
N LYS A 115 -9.63 -5.94 -21.16
CA LYS A 115 -9.97 -6.76 -22.34
C LYS A 115 -11.09 -6.15 -23.20
N ASN A 116 -11.98 -5.35 -22.60
CA ASN A 116 -13.10 -4.70 -23.27
C ASN A 116 -12.86 -3.21 -23.55
N GLY A 117 -11.63 -2.69 -23.36
CA GLY A 117 -11.30 -1.27 -23.58
C GLY A 117 -11.98 -0.30 -22.60
N GLN A 118 -12.56 -0.81 -21.50
CA GLN A 118 -13.09 0.03 -20.43
C GLN A 118 -11.98 0.90 -19.85
N VAL A 119 -12.26 2.20 -19.73
CA VAL A 119 -11.38 3.20 -19.10
C VAL A 119 -12.02 3.88 -17.89
N LYS A 120 -13.36 3.88 -17.77
CA LYS A 120 -14.07 4.47 -16.64
C LYS A 120 -14.13 3.50 -15.44
N GLY A 121 -13.95 4.04 -14.24
CA GLY A 121 -14.02 3.27 -12.98
C GLY A 121 -12.81 2.37 -12.73
N ILE A 122 -11.66 2.68 -13.34
CA ILE A 122 -10.42 1.92 -13.19
C ILE A 122 -9.36 2.80 -12.54
N THR A 123 -8.77 2.29 -11.48
CA THR A 123 -7.62 2.87 -10.83
C THR A 123 -6.35 2.38 -11.53
N LEU A 124 -5.73 3.21 -12.36
CA LEU A 124 -4.52 2.84 -13.11
C LEU A 124 -3.30 2.84 -12.18
N ALA A 125 -2.50 1.77 -12.25
CA ALA A 125 -1.33 1.61 -11.40
C ALA A 125 -0.25 2.68 -11.68
N ALA A 126 -0.13 3.10 -12.94
CA ALA A 126 0.85 4.11 -13.37
C ALA A 126 0.66 5.47 -12.67
N SER A 127 -0.57 5.82 -12.25
CA SER A 127 -0.85 7.06 -11.54
C SER A 127 -0.25 7.12 -10.13
N TYR A 128 0.15 5.97 -9.59
CA TYR A 128 0.64 5.82 -8.20
C TYR A 128 2.07 5.28 -8.14
N LEU A 129 2.77 5.22 -9.27
CA LEU A 129 4.13 4.70 -9.31
C LEU A 129 5.05 5.63 -8.51
N LEU A 130 5.71 5.08 -7.49
CA LEU A 130 6.82 5.72 -6.80
C LEU A 130 8.10 5.51 -7.58
#